data_AF-A0A8T2F5H5-F1
#
_entry.id   AF-A0A8T2F5H5-F1
#
_cell.length_a   1.000
_cell.length_b   1.000
_cell.length_c   1.000
_cell.angle_alpha   90.00
_cell.angle_beta   90.00
_cell.angle_gamma   90.00
#
_symmetry.space_group_name_H-M   'P 1'
#
loop_
_entity.id
_entity.type
_entity.pdbx_description
1 polymer ?
#
loop_
_entity_poly.entity_id
_entity_poly.type
_entity_poly.pdbx_seq_one_letter_code
_entity_poly.pdbx_strand_id
1 'polypeptide(L)'
;MNPEQNQRECIVCREKEPSFIHTVIKTGAFRRLCTDCLLKEYRGLFCSVCFNLFDNAVPPQARIICVNCPSSTHLSCSTQPPSSSAASSSSSAPPPASSFTCQPCSNPNFTFFPKSRVNEDVPDETPLTTKSAMALVAAGNISVANMNKAVALLKEEALKKIIAAKTAKLRAKGALTNLQDIVIRQSKVTGKRKEDER
;
A
#
# COMPACT_ATOMS: atom_id res chain seq x y z
N MET A 1 5.29 -5.21 30.32
CA MET A 1 4.82 -4.87 28.95
C MET A 1 3.33 -4.55 29.05
N ASN A 2 2.87 -3.42 28.49
CA ASN A 2 1.48 -2.97 28.67
C ASN A 2 0.52 -3.87 27.86
N PRO A 3 -0.44 -4.57 28.50
CA PRO A 3 -1.34 -5.52 27.81
C PRO A 3 -2.21 -4.85 26.73
N GLU A 4 -2.47 -3.55 26.81
CA GLU A 4 -3.25 -2.81 25.81
C GLU A 4 -2.50 -2.61 24.48
N GLN A 5 -1.17 -2.70 24.47
CA GLN A 5 -0.37 -2.49 23.24
C GLN A 5 -0.33 -3.71 22.32
N ASN A 6 -0.75 -4.89 22.78
CA ASN A 6 -0.67 -6.14 21.99
C ASN A 6 -2.02 -6.59 21.40
N GLN A 7 -3.10 -5.82 21.57
CA GLN A 7 -4.36 -6.14 20.93
C GLN A 7 -4.20 -6.01 19.41
N ARG A 8 -4.39 -7.14 18.72
CA ARG A 8 -4.48 -7.19 17.25
C ARG A 8 -5.90 -6.78 16.90
N GLU A 9 -6.10 -5.51 16.58
CA GLU A 9 -7.41 -5.00 16.18
C GLU A 9 -7.35 -4.47 14.76
N CYS A 10 -8.35 -4.82 13.94
CA CYS A 10 -8.51 -4.18 12.65
C CYS A 10 -9.01 -2.74 12.82
N ILE A 11 -8.27 -1.76 12.29
CA ILE A 11 -8.62 -0.33 12.41
C ILE A 11 -9.94 0.03 11.69
N VAL A 12 -10.38 -0.78 10.72
CA VAL A 12 -11.59 -0.52 9.91
C VAL A 12 -12.82 -1.15 10.54
N CYS A 13 -12.83 -2.47 10.74
CA CYS A 13 -14.01 -3.19 11.24
C CYS A 13 -14.03 -3.41 12.76
N ARG A 14 -12.95 -3.04 13.48
CA ARG A 14 -12.82 -3.21 14.93
C ARG A 14 -12.90 -4.66 15.41
N GLU A 15 -12.65 -5.62 14.51
CA GLU A 15 -12.51 -7.02 14.88
C GLU A 15 -11.28 -7.17 15.77
N LYS A 16 -11.52 -7.66 17.00
CA LYS A 16 -10.49 -7.97 17.99
C LYS A 16 -9.96 -9.37 17.71
N GLU A 17 -8.63 -9.50 17.78
CA GLU A 17 -7.89 -10.73 17.60
C GLU A 17 -8.27 -11.51 16.33
N PRO A 18 -8.25 -10.86 15.14
CA PRO A 18 -8.53 -11.57 13.91
C PRO A 18 -7.46 -12.64 13.68
N SER A 19 -7.85 -13.78 13.11
CA SER A 19 -6.93 -14.89 12.82
C SER A 19 -5.70 -14.43 12.03
N PHE A 20 -5.90 -13.46 11.13
CA PHE A 20 -4.82 -12.83 10.36
C PHE A 20 -4.96 -11.31 10.35
N ILE A 21 -3.87 -10.63 10.70
CA ILE A 21 -3.74 -9.16 10.67
C ILE A 21 -2.59 -8.78 9.73
N HIS A 22 -2.84 -7.83 8.84
CA HIS A 22 -1.89 -7.32 7.87
C HIS A 22 -1.48 -5.90 8.23
N THR A 23 -0.20 -5.56 8.08
CA THR A 23 0.30 -4.22 8.36
C THR A 23 0.68 -3.53 7.05
N VAL A 24 0.06 -2.38 6.80
CA VAL A 24 0.32 -1.54 5.63
C VAL A 24 0.64 -0.11 6.05
N ILE A 25 1.36 0.62 5.21
CA ILE A 25 1.55 2.06 5.33
C ILE A 25 0.60 2.75 4.34
N LYS A 26 -0.21 3.66 4.88
CA LYS A 26 -1.06 4.56 4.10
C LYS A 26 -0.92 5.96 4.68
N THR A 27 -0.69 6.94 3.80
CA THR A 27 -0.48 8.35 4.18
C THR A 27 0.56 8.54 5.29
N GLY A 28 1.64 7.76 5.26
CA GLY A 28 2.73 7.81 6.25
C GLY A 28 2.45 7.13 7.59
N ALA A 29 1.25 6.57 7.81
CA ALA A 29 0.88 5.90 9.05
C ALA A 29 0.73 4.39 8.84
N PHE A 30 1.17 3.61 9.84
CA PHE A 30 0.90 2.19 9.90
C PHE A 30 -0.59 1.94 10.18
N ARG A 31 -1.18 1.01 9.43
CA ARG A 31 -2.55 0.54 9.62
C ARG A 31 -2.56 -0.97 9.73
N ARG A 32 -3.28 -1.47 10.72
CA ARG A 32 -3.53 -2.90 10.95
C ARG A 32 -4.91 -3.26 10.42
N LEU A 33 -4.96 -4.18 9.46
CA LEU A 33 -6.17 -4.55 8.73
C LEU A 33 -6.36 -6.07 8.78
N CYS A 34 -7.58 -6.55 9.04
CA CYS A 34 -7.88 -7.96 8.80
C CYS A 34 -7.88 -8.25 7.29
N THR A 35 -7.80 -9.53 6.91
CA THR A 35 -7.74 -9.96 5.50
C THR A 35 -8.88 -9.37 4.67
N ASP A 36 -10.12 -9.39 5.16
CA ASP A 36 -11.28 -8.83 4.43
C ASP A 36 -11.14 -7.32 4.23
N CYS A 37 -10.82 -6.56 5.28
CA CYS A 37 -10.66 -5.10 5.18
C CYS A 37 -9.51 -4.70 4.27
N LEU A 38 -8.39 -5.44 4.29
CA LEU A 38 -7.27 -5.19 3.40
C LEU A 38 -7.70 -5.38 1.93
N LEU A 39 -8.32 -6.52 1.60
CA LEU A 39 -8.79 -6.79 0.24
C LEU A 39 -9.84 -5.78 -0.21
N LYS A 40 -10.71 -5.31 0.70
CA LYS A 40 -11.66 -4.23 0.45
C LYS A 40 -10.98 -2.88 0.19
N GLU A 41 -9.89 -2.56 0.88
CA GLU A 41 -9.15 -1.31 0.68
C GLU A 41 -8.34 -1.32 -0.62
N TYR A 42 -7.84 -2.48 -1.05
CA TYR A 42 -6.96 -2.64 -2.22
C TYR A 42 -7.61 -3.43 -3.38
N ARG A 43 -8.92 -3.28 -3.58
CA ARG A 43 -9.71 -4.01 -4.60
C ARG A 43 -9.22 -3.88 -6.04
N GLY A 44 -8.44 -2.84 -6.35
CA GLY A 44 -7.88 -2.62 -7.68
C GLY A 44 -6.56 -3.34 -7.95
N LEU A 45 -5.99 -4.03 -6.95
CA LEU A 45 -4.66 -4.67 -7.08
C LEU A 45 -4.72 -6.17 -7.40
N PHE A 46 -5.91 -6.77 -7.40
CA PHE A 46 -6.08 -8.20 -7.63
C PHE A 46 -7.40 -8.50 -8.33
N CYS A 47 -7.46 -9.64 -9.03
CA CYS A 47 -8.70 -10.12 -9.62
C CYS A 47 -9.65 -10.61 -8.52
N SER A 48 -10.85 -10.03 -8.41
CA SER A 48 -11.82 -10.38 -7.35
C SER A 48 -12.42 -11.79 -7.46
N VAL A 49 -12.08 -12.56 -8.51
CA VAL A 49 -12.57 -13.93 -8.75
C VAL A 49 -11.50 -14.97 -8.42
N CYS A 50 -10.28 -14.80 -8.95
CA CYS A 50 -9.18 -15.76 -8.76
C CYS A 50 -8.13 -15.31 -7.74
N PHE A 51 -8.25 -14.09 -7.20
CA PHE A 51 -7.34 -13.48 -6.22
C PHE A 51 -5.88 -13.27 -6.67
N ASN A 52 -5.54 -13.61 -7.91
CA ASN A 52 -4.23 -13.27 -8.45
C ASN A 52 -4.05 -11.76 -8.52
N LEU A 53 -2.89 -11.29 -8.04
CA LEU A 53 -2.51 -9.90 -8.14
C LEU A 53 -2.32 -9.54 -9.61
N PHE A 54 -2.63 -8.29 -9.89
CA PHE A 54 -2.33 -7.72 -11.18
C PHE A 54 -0.89 -7.27 -11.21
N ASP A 55 -0.01 -8.09 -11.78
CA ASP A 55 1.34 -7.63 -12.08
C ASP A 55 1.30 -6.51 -13.12
N ASN A 56 2.27 -5.60 -13.04
CA ASN A 56 2.45 -4.50 -14.01
C ASN A 56 2.65 -5.02 -15.45
N ALA A 57 2.86 -6.33 -15.62
CA ALA A 57 3.03 -7.00 -16.90
C ALA A 57 1.70 -7.34 -17.61
N VAL A 58 0.57 -7.41 -16.90
CA VAL A 58 -0.72 -7.74 -17.52
C VAL A 58 -1.26 -6.49 -18.22
N PRO A 59 -1.46 -6.51 -19.56
CA PRO A 59 -1.98 -5.35 -20.29
C PRO A 59 -3.30 -4.86 -19.66
N PRO A 60 -3.50 -3.53 -19.52
CA PRO A 60 -4.74 -2.96 -18.97
C PRO A 60 -6.00 -3.45 -19.69
N GLN A 61 -5.87 -3.84 -20.97
CA GLN A 61 -6.93 -4.35 -21.84
C GLN A 61 -7.43 -5.75 -21.45
N ALA A 62 -6.71 -6.50 -20.61
CA ALA A 62 -7.08 -7.85 -20.18
C ALA A 62 -7.95 -7.87 -18.90
N ARG A 63 -8.47 -6.71 -18.48
CA ARG A 63 -9.21 -6.55 -17.22
C ARG A 63 -10.55 -5.86 -17.46
N ILE A 64 -11.54 -6.25 -16.66
CA ILE A 64 -12.83 -5.56 -16.60
C ILE A 64 -12.96 -4.92 -15.21
N ILE A 65 -13.35 -3.65 -15.18
CA ILE A 65 -13.49 -2.85 -13.96
C ILE A 65 -14.96 -2.75 -13.58
N CYS A 66 -15.25 -2.83 -12.29
CA CYS A 66 -16.60 -2.69 -11.76
C CYS A 66 -17.11 -1.27 -12.00
N VAL A 67 -18.37 -1.15 -12.43
CA VAL A 67 -19.00 0.16 -12.66
C VAL A 67 -19.17 1.00 -11.39
N ASN A 68 -19.17 0.36 -10.21
CA ASN A 68 -19.48 1.02 -8.93
C ASN A 68 -18.27 1.20 -8.02
N CYS A 69 -17.12 0.59 -8.31
CA CYS A 69 -15.93 0.69 -7.45
C CYS A 69 -14.65 0.27 -8.20
N PRO A 70 -13.44 0.53 -7.67
CA PRO A 70 -12.19 0.20 -8.35
C PRO A 70 -11.86 -1.31 -8.40
N SER A 71 -12.80 -2.20 -8.05
CA SER A 71 -12.61 -3.66 -8.17
C SER A 71 -12.46 -4.06 -9.63
N SER A 72 -11.58 -5.02 -9.91
CA SER A 72 -11.41 -5.54 -11.27
C SER A 72 -11.26 -7.06 -11.30
N THR A 73 -11.50 -7.63 -12.48
CA THR A 73 -11.36 -9.06 -12.78
C THR A 73 -10.61 -9.23 -14.09
N HIS A 74 -9.94 -10.37 -14.27
CA HIS A 74 -9.45 -10.74 -15.60
C HIS A 74 -10.64 -10.94 -16.54
N LEU A 75 -10.46 -10.59 -17.82
CA LEU A 75 -11.44 -10.87 -18.86
C LEU A 75 -11.83 -12.35 -18.88
N SER A 76 -10.86 -13.26 -18.73
CA SER A 76 -11.07 -14.72 -18.64
C SER A 76 -11.75 -15.17 -17.35
N CYS A 77 -11.67 -14.39 -16.27
CA CYS A 77 -12.38 -14.65 -15.01
C CYS A 77 -13.80 -14.07 -15.02
N SER A 78 -14.13 -13.21 -16.00
CA SER A 78 -15.48 -12.74 -16.23
C SER A 78 -16.26 -13.82 -16.95
N THR A 79 -16.65 -14.87 -16.22
CA THR A 79 -17.71 -15.76 -16.67
C THR A 79 -19.01 -14.97 -16.61
N GLN A 80 -19.27 -14.16 -17.63
CA GLN A 80 -20.64 -13.83 -17.97
C GLN A 80 -21.30 -15.20 -18.23
N PRO A 81 -22.35 -15.62 -17.51
CA PRO A 81 -23.13 -16.74 -18.00
C PRO A 81 -23.53 -16.41 -19.44
N PRO A 82 -23.62 -17.38 -20.38
CA PRO A 82 -24.44 -17.15 -21.55
C PRO A 82 -25.79 -16.72 -20.96
N SER A 83 -26.16 -15.46 -21.17
CA SER A 83 -27.50 -15.00 -20.86
C SER A 83 -28.42 -16.05 -21.45
N SER A 84 -29.23 -16.69 -20.60
CA SER A 84 -30.34 -17.53 -21.03
C SER A 84 -31.36 -16.63 -21.71
N SER A 85 -30.97 -16.21 -22.90
CA SER A 85 -31.73 -15.59 -23.96
C SER A 85 -30.89 -15.87 -25.21
N ALA A 86 -30.70 -17.18 -25.47
CA ALA A 86 -30.63 -17.67 -26.84
C ALA A 86 -31.98 -17.34 -27.50
N ALA A 87 -32.18 -16.06 -27.82
CA ALA A 87 -32.94 -15.70 -28.98
C ALA A 87 -31.92 -15.70 -30.12
N SER A 88 -31.94 -16.79 -30.88
CA SER A 88 -31.34 -16.86 -32.19
C SER A 88 -31.66 -15.59 -32.96
N SER A 89 -30.67 -14.76 -33.23
CA SER A 89 -30.79 -13.65 -34.17
C SER A 89 -29.40 -13.34 -34.69
N SER A 90 -29.16 -13.83 -35.91
CA SER A 90 -28.09 -13.44 -36.81
C SER A 90 -27.97 -11.91 -36.86
N SER A 91 -26.97 -11.35 -36.21
CA SER A 91 -26.63 -9.93 -36.32
C SER A 91 -25.15 -9.77 -36.07
N SER A 92 -24.42 -9.36 -37.11
CA SER A 92 -22.96 -9.19 -37.18
C SER A 92 -22.43 -8.00 -36.36
N ALA A 93 -23.14 -7.62 -35.28
CA ALA A 93 -22.74 -6.51 -34.42
C ALA A 93 -21.92 -7.05 -33.25
N PRO A 94 -20.75 -6.45 -32.91
CA PRO A 94 -20.05 -6.81 -31.70
C PRO A 94 -20.96 -6.56 -30.49
N PRO A 95 -21.04 -7.50 -29.53
CA PRO A 95 -21.90 -7.33 -28.35
C PRO A 95 -21.50 -6.04 -27.61
N PRO A 96 -22.47 -5.29 -27.04
CA PRO A 96 -22.15 -4.11 -26.24
C PRO A 96 -21.22 -4.53 -25.10
N ALA A 97 -20.22 -3.70 -24.81
CA ALA A 97 -19.31 -3.91 -23.69
C ALA A 97 -20.14 -4.15 -22.42
N SER A 98 -20.18 -5.38 -21.94
CA SER A 98 -21.02 -5.76 -20.82
C SER A 98 -20.54 -5.02 -19.58
N SER A 99 -21.43 -4.22 -18.99
CA SER A 99 -21.17 -3.55 -17.72
C SER A 99 -20.98 -4.59 -16.63
N PHE A 100 -19.81 -4.61 -15.99
CA PHE A 100 -19.50 -5.54 -14.90
C PHE A 100 -19.76 -4.90 -13.54
N THR A 101 -20.42 -5.66 -12.66
CA THR A 101 -20.58 -5.32 -11.25
C THR A 101 -19.95 -6.41 -10.40
N CYS A 102 -18.98 -6.05 -9.56
CA CYS A 102 -18.30 -7.01 -8.71
C CYS A 102 -19.20 -7.51 -7.57
N GLN A 103 -18.90 -8.70 -7.04
CA GLN A 103 -19.64 -9.31 -5.93
C GLN A 103 -19.79 -8.39 -4.71
N PRO A 104 -18.75 -7.66 -4.24
CA PRO A 104 -18.90 -6.68 -3.18
C PRO A 104 -19.91 -5.55 -3.44
N CYS A 105 -20.12 -5.16 -4.70
CA CYS A 105 -21.09 -4.13 -5.06
C CYS A 105 -22.49 -4.70 -5.28
N SER A 106 -22.61 -5.93 -5.75
CA SER A 106 -23.91 -6.61 -5.94
C SER A 106 -24.49 -7.15 -4.63
N ASN A 107 -23.65 -7.52 -3.66
CA ASN A 107 -24.07 -8.04 -2.37
C ASN A 107 -23.39 -7.24 -1.23
N PRO A 108 -24.14 -6.43 -0.47
CA PRO A 108 -23.58 -5.62 0.62
C PRO A 108 -23.02 -6.47 1.77
N ASN A 109 -23.46 -7.73 1.92
CA ASN A 109 -22.98 -8.65 2.95
C ASN A 109 -21.77 -9.48 2.51
N PHE A 110 -21.22 -9.22 1.32
CA PHE A 110 -20.08 -9.96 0.81
C PHE A 110 -18.82 -9.75 1.65
N THR A 111 -18.12 -10.86 1.92
CA THR A 111 -16.79 -10.88 2.54
C THR A 111 -15.83 -11.69 1.68
N PHE A 112 -14.60 -11.21 1.55
CA PHE A 112 -13.52 -11.95 0.89
C PHE A 112 -12.93 -13.02 1.81
N PHE A 113 -13.01 -12.80 3.12
CA PHE A 113 -12.47 -13.68 4.14
C PHE A 113 -13.45 -13.77 5.32
N PRO A 114 -13.73 -14.98 5.84
CA PRO A 114 -14.61 -15.13 6.99
C PRO A 114 -14.02 -14.45 8.21
N LYS A 115 -14.87 -13.79 9.00
CA LYS A 115 -14.45 -13.26 10.30
C LYS A 115 -14.15 -14.41 11.26
N SER A 116 -13.20 -14.16 12.16
CA SER A 116 -12.84 -15.08 13.24
C SER A 116 -14.06 -15.23 14.15
N ARG A 117 -14.51 -16.47 14.42
CA ARG A 117 -15.73 -16.70 15.19
C ARG A 117 -15.53 -16.21 16.63
N VAL A 118 -16.56 -15.57 17.19
CA VAL A 118 -16.56 -15.00 18.56
C VAL A 118 -17.07 -16.01 19.61
N ASN A 119 -17.50 -17.21 19.22
CA ASN A 119 -18.09 -18.17 20.15
C ASN A 119 -17.11 -19.30 20.50
N GLU A 120 -16.76 -19.40 21.78
CA GLU A 120 -15.90 -20.44 22.38
C GLU A 120 -16.54 -21.86 22.37
N ASP A 121 -17.79 -22.01 21.95
CA ASP A 121 -18.56 -23.26 22.11
C ASP A 121 -18.72 -24.12 20.84
N VAL A 122 -17.99 -23.84 19.76
CA VAL A 122 -18.05 -24.67 18.54
C VAL A 122 -16.66 -25.25 18.26
N PRO A 123 -16.53 -26.59 18.11
CA PRO A 123 -15.24 -27.19 17.85
C PRO A 123 -14.57 -26.52 16.66
N ASP A 124 -13.33 -26.14 16.96
CA ASP A 124 -12.26 -25.67 16.10
C ASP A 124 -12.26 -26.43 14.75
N GLU A 125 -11.78 -25.78 13.70
CA GLU A 125 -11.69 -26.33 12.33
C GLU A 125 -12.97 -26.22 11.49
N THR A 126 -13.41 -24.99 11.17
CA THR A 126 -13.90 -24.81 9.79
C THR A 126 -12.67 -24.74 8.88
N PRO A 127 -12.43 -25.74 8.02
CA PRO A 127 -11.25 -25.74 7.17
C PRO A 127 -11.23 -24.50 6.30
N LEU A 128 -10.07 -23.87 6.18
CA LEU A 128 -9.87 -22.76 5.27
C LEU A 128 -10.22 -23.23 3.84
N THR A 129 -11.32 -22.74 3.29
CA THR A 129 -11.69 -23.04 1.90
C THR A 129 -10.59 -22.57 0.95
N THR A 130 -10.45 -23.22 -0.20
CA THR A 130 -9.46 -22.83 -1.22
C THR A 130 -9.57 -21.34 -1.58
N LYS A 131 -10.79 -20.81 -1.69
CA LYS A 131 -11.02 -19.38 -1.97
C LYS A 131 -10.52 -18.47 -0.86
N SER A 132 -10.80 -18.80 0.41
CA SER A 132 -10.29 -18.03 1.54
C SER A 132 -8.77 -18.14 1.69
N ALA A 133 -8.17 -19.27 1.33
CA ALA A 133 -6.71 -19.43 1.27
C ALA A 133 -6.10 -18.52 0.19
N MET A 134 -6.67 -18.50 -1.01
CA MET A 134 -6.25 -17.60 -2.08
C MET A 134 -6.40 -16.13 -1.69
N ALA A 135 -7.51 -15.77 -1.03
CA ALA A 135 -7.73 -14.43 -0.50
C ALA A 135 -6.66 -14.03 0.54
N LEU A 136 -6.29 -14.95 1.44
CA LEU A 136 -5.23 -14.72 2.43
C LEU A 136 -3.87 -14.51 1.76
N VAL A 137 -3.52 -15.34 0.77
CA VAL A 137 -2.27 -15.20 0.01
C VAL A 137 -2.22 -13.87 -0.73
N ALA A 138 -3.33 -13.48 -1.39
CA ALA A 138 -3.43 -12.20 -2.07
C ALA A 138 -3.25 -11.02 -1.10
N ALA A 139 -3.90 -11.08 0.06
CA ALA A 139 -3.77 -10.09 1.12
C ALA A 139 -2.31 -9.96 1.60
N GLY A 140 -1.65 -11.10 1.87
CA GLY A 140 -0.24 -11.13 2.25
C GLY A 140 0.66 -10.48 1.21
N ASN A 141 0.49 -10.84 -0.07
CA ASN A 141 1.27 -10.26 -1.17
C ASN A 141 1.05 -8.75 -1.32
N ILE A 142 -0.18 -8.27 -1.17
CA ILE A 142 -0.50 -6.83 -1.16
C ILE A 142 0.20 -6.13 0.01
N SER A 143 0.18 -6.72 1.21
CA SER A 143 0.84 -6.17 2.39
C SER A 143 2.34 -6.05 2.18
N VAL A 144 2.98 -7.10 1.64
CA VAL A 144 4.41 -7.11 1.32
C VAL A 144 4.75 -6.05 0.27
N ALA A 145 4.00 -5.99 -0.82
CA ALA A 145 4.23 -5.01 -1.89
C ALA A 145 4.08 -3.56 -1.37
N ASN A 146 3.06 -3.31 -0.54
CA ASN A 146 2.84 -2.01 0.10
C ASN A 146 4.02 -1.61 0.99
N MET A 147 4.47 -2.51 1.85
CA MET A 147 5.58 -2.26 2.76
C MET A 147 6.91 -2.08 2.03
N ASN A 148 7.19 -2.89 1.00
CA ASN A 148 8.38 -2.74 0.18
C ASN A 148 8.42 -1.39 -0.54
N LYS A 149 7.28 -0.94 -1.09
CA LYS A 149 7.16 0.40 -1.68
C LYS A 149 7.44 1.49 -0.66
N ALA A 150 6.91 1.36 0.56
CA ALA A 150 7.16 2.33 1.62
C ALA A 150 8.64 2.35 2.05
N VAL A 151 9.29 1.18 2.17
CA VAL A 151 10.72 1.08 2.47
C VAL A 151 11.57 1.75 1.39
N ALA A 152 11.24 1.55 0.11
CA ALA A 152 11.94 2.20 -0.99
C ALA A 152 11.87 3.73 -0.90
N LEU A 153 10.68 4.29 -0.64
CA LEU A 153 10.48 5.73 -0.48
C LEU A 153 11.23 6.28 0.74
N LEU A 154 11.22 5.55 1.87
CA LEU A 154 11.94 5.95 3.09
C LEU A 154 13.46 5.94 2.87
N LYS A 155 13.98 4.96 2.13
CA LYS A 155 15.40 4.91 1.75
C LYS A 155 15.78 6.09 0.87
N GLU A 156 14.96 6.41 -0.13
CA GLU A 156 15.20 7.56 -1.01
C GLU A 156 15.23 8.88 -0.21
N GLU A 157 14.26 9.08 0.69
CA GLU A 157 14.20 10.28 1.52
C GLU A 157 15.36 10.38 2.51
N ALA A 158 15.80 9.25 3.08
CA ALA A 158 16.97 9.20 3.95
C ALA A 158 18.24 9.62 3.19
N LEU A 159 18.41 9.15 1.95
CA LEU A 159 19.55 9.52 1.11
C LEU A 159 19.54 11.02 0.79
N LYS A 160 18.38 11.60 0.45
CA LYS A 160 18.24 13.04 0.23
C LYS A 160 18.69 13.85 1.46
N LYS A 161 18.24 13.44 2.65
CA LYS A 161 18.64 14.10 3.92
C LYS A 161 20.12 13.97 4.22
N ILE A 162 20.74 12.81 3.95
CA ILE A 162 22.18 12.60 4.13
C ILE A 162 22.99 13.54 3.22
N ILE A 163 22.60 13.65 1.95
CA ILE A 163 23.28 14.52 0.98
C ILE A 163 23.13 16.00 1.36
N ALA A 164 21.93 16.42 1.76
CA ALA A 164 21.67 17.78 2.21
C ALA A 164 22.51 18.12 3.45
N ALA A 165 22.55 17.23 4.45
CA ALA A 165 23.34 17.42 5.67
C ALA A 165 24.85 17.48 5.37
N LYS A 166 25.36 16.62 4.48
CA LYS A 166 26.77 16.65 4.05
C LYS A 166 27.13 17.96 3.37
N THR A 167 26.28 18.43 2.46
CA THR A 167 26.46 19.70 1.75
C THR A 167 26.44 20.88 2.71
N ALA A 168 25.50 20.91 3.66
CA ALA A 168 25.42 21.94 4.69
C ALA A 168 26.68 21.95 5.58
N LYS A 169 27.18 20.78 5.99
CA LYS A 169 28.43 20.64 6.75
C LYS A 169 29.63 21.18 5.98
N LEU A 170 29.74 20.89 4.68
CA LEU A 170 30.83 21.40 3.86
C LEU A 170 30.78 22.94 3.74
N ARG A 171 29.59 23.50 3.53
CA ARG A 171 29.40 24.97 3.49
C ARG A 171 29.76 25.62 4.83
N ALA A 172 29.33 25.03 5.95
CA ALA A 172 29.67 25.53 7.28
C ALA A 172 31.18 25.50 7.53
N LYS A 173 31.87 24.42 7.15
CA LYS A 173 33.34 24.35 7.21
C LYS A 173 34.01 25.44 6.38
N GLY A 174 33.56 25.65 5.14
CA GLY A 174 34.10 26.72 4.28
C GLY A 174 33.91 28.10 4.89
N ALA A 175 32.75 28.39 5.50
CA ALA A 175 32.52 29.65 6.19
C ALA A 175 33.46 29.83 7.40
N LEU A 176 33.72 28.78 8.18
CA LEU A 176 34.65 28.83 9.30
C LEU A 176 36.09 29.12 8.86
N THR A 177 36.55 28.48 7.77
CA THR A 177 37.87 28.76 7.19
C THR A 177 37.97 30.22 6.73
N ASN A 178 36.96 30.73 6.03
CA ASN A 178 36.93 32.13 5.62
C ASN A 178 36.97 33.10 6.81
N LEU A 179 36.26 32.80 7.90
CA LEU A 179 36.29 33.61 9.13
C LEU A 179 37.69 33.65 9.76
N GLN A 180 38.37 32.49 9.84
CA GLN A 180 39.75 32.43 10.35
C GLN A 180 40.69 33.32 9.52
N ASP A 181 40.60 33.27 8.20
CA ASP A 181 41.42 34.11 7.31
C ASP A 181 41.14 35.61 7.48
N ILE A 182 39.89 36.00 7.74
CA ILE A 182 39.53 37.39 8.03
C ILE A 182 40.14 37.85 9.36
N VAL A 183 40.05 37.04 10.41
CA VAL A 183 40.63 37.34 11.73
C VAL A 183 42.15 37.50 11.64
N ILE A 184 42.84 36.60 10.94
CA ILE A 184 44.30 36.69 10.73
C ILE A 184 44.68 37.97 9.95
N ARG A 185 43.89 38.36 8.96
CA ARG A 185 44.14 39.61 8.23
C ARG A 185 43.90 40.84 9.10
N GLN A 186 42.85 40.87 9.91
CA GLN A 186 42.57 41.99 10.81
C GLN A 186 43.64 42.16 11.90
N SER A 187 44.15 41.06 12.48
CA SER A 187 45.20 41.12 13.50
C SER A 187 46.51 41.68 12.95
N LYS A 188 46.90 41.32 11.71
CA LYS A 188 48.06 41.90 11.02
C LYS A 188 47.91 43.40 10.79
N VAL A 189 46.73 43.84 10.34
CA VAL A 189 46.46 45.27 10.08
C VAL A 189 46.48 46.09 11.38
N THR A 190 45.91 45.57 12.46
CA THR A 190 45.90 46.25 13.77
C THR A 190 47.26 46.24 14.47
N GLY A 191 48.07 45.19 14.28
CA GLY A 191 49.46 45.16 14.77
C GLY A 191 50.34 46.21 14.08
N LYS A 192 50.24 46.33 12.75
CA LYS A 192 51.05 47.27 11.97
C LYS A 192 50.78 48.74 12.30
N ARG A 193 49.51 49.12 12.51
CA ARG A 193 49.16 50.48 12.97
C ARG A 193 49.76 50.84 14.33
N LYS A 194 49.90 49.89 15.25
CA LYS A 194 50.50 50.15 16.57
C LYS A 194 52.03 50.29 16.52
N GLU A 195 52.66 49.76 15.48
CA GLU A 195 54.10 49.89 15.26
C GLU A 195 54.45 51.21 14.57
N ASP A 196 53.58 51.69 13.67
CA ASP A 196 53.73 53.00 13.01
C ASP A 196 53.42 54.19 13.94
N GLU A 197 52.81 53.96 15.10
CA GLU A 197 52.41 55.00 16.08
C GLU A 197 53.38 55.13 17.27
N ARG A 198 54.54 54.45 17.23
CA ARG A 198 55.57 54.43 18.29
C ARG A 198 56.90 54.98 17.80
#